data_AF-A0A7S0DWX1-F1
#
_entry.id   AF-A0A7S0DWX1-F1
#
_cell.length_a   1.000
_cell.length_b   1.000
_cell.length_c   1.000
_cell.angle_alpha   90.00
_cell.angle_beta   90.00
_cell.angle_gamma   90.00
#
_symmetry.space_group_name_H-M   'P 1'
#
loop_
_entity.id
_entity.type
_entity.pdbx_description
1 polymer ?
#
loop_
_entity_poly.entity_id
_entity_poly.type
_entity_poly.pdbx_seq_one_letter_code
_entity_poly.pdbx_strand_id
1 'polypeptide(L)'
;QAGAPLEPPEDLLTQIGALGGPEAEAEARRVYAQPWEVVDGTNLEARVREVAMRAMWDSVQAQVEAGEYSGLFSLLGELQQAMAALVAHSPRAREALSDRFDAQWIAQQAAAEALSLEDVHRLIAYLVDEIGGWQAPVDDDDMRAWAAQVHGLLASSRDLGLEAFISLHLVGFLQQALERVGRVYQRVNAMALRTDPAAPTAA
;
A
#
# COMPACT_ATOMS: atom_id res chain seq x y z
N GLN A 1 29.80 -21.16 9.34
CA GLN A 1 31.10 -20.64 8.87
C GLN A 1 30.88 -19.15 8.67
N ALA A 2 31.63 -18.31 9.39
CA ALA A 2 31.50 -16.86 9.30
C ALA A 2 31.97 -16.42 7.90
N GLY A 3 31.02 -15.96 7.07
CA GLY A 3 31.32 -15.44 5.74
C GLY A 3 32.18 -14.19 5.85
N ALA A 4 33.21 -14.08 5.02
CA ALA A 4 34.04 -12.90 4.93
C ALA A 4 33.18 -11.65 4.71
N PRO A 5 33.60 -10.47 5.21
CA PRO A 5 32.95 -9.21 4.86
C PRO A 5 32.99 -9.07 3.33
N LEU A 6 31.81 -9.07 2.70
CA LEU A 6 31.66 -8.83 1.27
C LEU A 6 31.88 -7.33 1.04
N GLU A 7 33.14 -6.94 0.92
CA GLU A 7 33.48 -5.63 0.39
C GLU A 7 33.11 -5.61 -1.11
N PRO A 8 32.61 -4.49 -1.65
CA PRO A 8 32.42 -4.38 -3.09
C PRO A 8 33.75 -4.61 -3.78
N PRO A 9 33.78 -5.28 -4.94
CA PRO A 9 35.00 -5.34 -5.74
C PRO A 9 35.48 -3.89 -5.99
N GLU A 10 36.73 -3.57 -5.65
CA GLU A 10 37.37 -2.27 -5.95
C GLU A 10 37.21 -1.90 -7.45
N ASP A 11 37.12 -2.92 -8.31
CA ASP A 11 36.81 -2.80 -9.73
C ASP A 11 35.45 -2.12 -10.00
N LEU A 12 34.43 -2.39 -9.19
CA LEU A 12 33.10 -1.78 -9.29
C LEU A 12 33.14 -0.29 -8.92
N LEU A 13 33.86 0.06 -7.84
CA LEU A 13 34.03 1.46 -7.40
C LEU A 13 34.78 2.26 -8.46
N THR A 14 35.84 1.69 -9.02
CA THR A 14 36.62 2.27 -10.11
C THR A 14 35.77 2.48 -11.37
N GLN A 15 34.89 1.53 -11.70
CA GLN A 15 33.95 1.66 -12.83
C GLN A 15 32.91 2.77 -12.60
N ILE A 16 32.39 2.90 -11.38
CA ILE A 16 31.48 3.99 -11.02
C ILE A 16 32.19 5.35 -11.15
N GLY A 17 33.44 5.45 -10.68
CA GLY A 17 34.27 6.64 -10.85
C GLY A 17 34.55 6.99 -12.31
N ALA A 18 34.79 5.98 -13.16
CA ALA A 18 34.99 6.18 -14.60
C ALA A 18 33.72 6.66 -15.33
N LEU A 19 32.53 6.27 -14.86
CA LEU A 19 31.24 6.63 -15.47
C LEU A 19 30.65 7.95 -14.94
N GLY A 20 30.81 8.21 -13.63
CA GLY A 20 30.17 9.32 -12.93
C GLY A 20 31.12 10.35 -12.30
N GLY A 21 32.44 10.16 -12.46
CA GLY A 21 33.46 11.04 -11.89
C GLY A 21 33.77 10.75 -10.41
N PRO A 22 34.72 11.52 -9.82
CA PRO A 22 35.24 11.27 -8.47
C PRO A 22 34.18 11.44 -7.36
N GLU A 23 33.15 12.26 -7.59
CA GLU A 23 32.03 12.41 -6.64
C GLU A 23 31.14 11.16 -6.60
N ALA A 24 30.88 10.53 -7.75
CA ALA A 24 30.10 9.30 -7.81
C ALA A 24 30.83 8.12 -7.14
N GLU A 25 32.16 8.07 -7.28
CA GLU A 25 33.00 7.08 -6.58
C GLU A 25 33.00 7.30 -5.06
N ALA A 26 33.13 8.56 -4.61
CA ALA A 26 33.10 8.89 -3.18
C ALA A 26 31.74 8.56 -2.55
N GLU A 27 30.64 8.82 -3.26
CA GLU A 27 29.29 8.46 -2.82
C GLU A 27 29.10 6.94 -2.78
N ALA A 28 29.55 6.23 -3.81
CA ALA A 28 29.50 4.76 -3.84
C ALA A 28 30.28 4.15 -2.66
N ARG A 29 31.50 4.65 -2.38
CA ARG A 29 32.28 4.21 -1.21
C ARG A 29 31.53 4.43 0.11
N ARG A 30 30.83 5.55 0.25
CA ARG A 30 30.01 5.84 1.45
C ARG A 30 28.84 4.87 1.59
N VAL A 31 28.13 4.59 0.50
CA VAL A 31 27.00 3.66 0.47
C VAL A 31 27.45 2.24 0.77
N TYR A 32 28.53 1.80 0.13
CA TYR A 32 29.05 0.44 0.27
C TYR A 32 29.85 0.17 1.55
N ALA A 33 30.24 1.23 2.28
CA ALA A 33 30.80 1.10 3.63
C ALA A 33 29.75 0.65 4.66
N GLN A 34 28.45 0.65 4.31
CA GLN A 34 27.41 0.11 5.17
C GLN A 34 27.41 -1.42 5.15
N PRO A 35 27.04 -2.09 6.27
CA PRO A 35 26.99 -3.54 6.33
C PRO A 35 26.01 -4.09 5.29
N TRP A 36 26.52 -4.96 4.41
CA TRP A 36 25.68 -5.64 3.43
C TRP A 36 24.75 -6.60 4.17
N GLU A 37 23.44 -6.44 3.97
CA GLU A 37 22.49 -7.43 4.41
C GLU A 37 22.56 -8.63 3.45
N VAL A 38 23.12 -9.75 3.92
CA VAL A 38 23.14 -10.99 3.16
C VAL A 38 21.76 -11.60 3.20
N VAL A 39 21.04 -11.53 2.08
CA VAL A 39 19.72 -12.15 1.93
C VAL A 39 19.88 -13.48 1.19
N ASP A 40 19.30 -14.54 1.73
CA ASP A 40 19.22 -15.82 1.03
C ASP A 40 18.47 -15.64 -0.31
N GLY A 41 18.94 -16.26 -1.39
CA GLY A 41 18.32 -16.15 -2.72
C GLY A 41 16.84 -16.53 -2.75
N THR A 42 16.39 -17.42 -1.87
CA THR A 42 14.98 -17.81 -1.72
C THR A 42 14.11 -16.73 -1.07
N ASN A 43 14.72 -15.78 -0.36
CA ASN A 43 14.05 -14.67 0.33
C ASN A 43 14.28 -13.32 -0.37
N LEU A 44 15.10 -13.28 -1.42
CA LEU A 44 15.46 -12.04 -2.12
C LEU A 44 14.23 -11.32 -2.68
N GLU A 45 13.32 -12.05 -3.33
CA GLU A 45 12.09 -11.45 -3.88
C GLU A 45 11.23 -10.81 -2.78
N ALA A 46 11.03 -11.53 -1.66
CA ALA A 46 10.26 -11.03 -0.52
C ALA A 46 10.91 -9.79 0.08
N ARG A 47 12.24 -9.79 0.22
CA ARG A 47 12.99 -8.65 0.75
C ARG A 47 12.95 -7.45 -0.18
N VAL A 48 13.16 -7.65 -1.48
CA VAL A 48 13.06 -6.57 -2.48
C VAL A 48 11.66 -5.97 -2.48
N ARG A 49 10.61 -6.80 -2.41
CA ARG A 49 9.22 -6.33 -2.31
C ARG A 49 9.01 -5.50 -1.05
N GLU A 50 9.47 -5.96 0.11
CA GLU A 50 9.33 -5.23 1.38
C GLU A 50 9.99 -3.85 1.31
N VAL A 51 11.23 -3.80 0.82
CA VAL A 51 11.99 -2.55 0.68
C VAL A 51 11.31 -1.61 -0.32
N ALA A 52 10.87 -2.12 -1.46
CA ALA A 52 10.17 -1.33 -2.47
C ALA A 52 8.84 -0.77 -1.94
N MET A 53 8.06 -1.58 -1.22
CA MET A 53 6.81 -1.12 -0.60
C MET A 53 7.07 -0.04 0.46
N ARG A 54 8.11 -0.20 1.30
CA ARG A 54 8.48 0.83 2.27
C ARG A 54 8.85 2.14 1.58
N ALA A 55 9.73 2.09 0.58
CA ALA A 55 10.13 3.27 -0.19
C ALA A 55 8.95 3.95 -0.90
N MET A 56 7.99 3.16 -1.39
CA MET A 56 6.75 3.69 -1.97
C MET A 56 5.94 4.47 -0.93
N TRP A 57 5.72 3.90 0.26
CA TRP A 57 4.98 4.57 1.33
C TRP A 57 5.70 5.82 1.85
N ASP A 58 7.02 5.75 2.01
CA ASP A 58 7.84 6.90 2.41
C ASP A 58 7.73 8.04 1.38
N SER A 59 7.75 7.71 0.09
CA SER A 59 7.58 8.68 -1.00
C SER A 59 6.19 9.32 -1.00
N VAL A 60 5.13 8.53 -0.80
CA VAL A 60 3.76 9.06 -0.72
C VAL A 60 3.58 9.96 0.50
N GLN A 61 4.12 9.56 1.65
CA GLN A 61 4.07 10.36 2.87
C GLN A 61 4.77 11.71 2.66
N ALA A 62 5.97 11.71 2.08
CA ALA A 62 6.71 12.94 1.79
C ALA A 62 5.98 13.87 0.81
N GLN A 63 5.33 13.33 -0.22
CA GLN A 63 4.50 14.10 -1.15
C GLN A 63 3.31 14.75 -0.43
N VAL A 64 2.60 13.98 0.41
CA VAL A 64 1.45 14.48 1.18
C VAL A 64 1.87 15.60 2.15
N GLU A 65 3.01 15.47 2.80
CA GLU A 65 3.57 16.52 3.67
C GLU A 65 3.97 17.79 2.90
N ALA A 66 4.34 17.65 1.63
CA ALA A 66 4.59 18.75 0.71
C ALA A 66 3.31 19.37 0.10
N GLY A 67 2.12 18.83 0.42
CA GLY A 67 0.85 19.24 -0.17
C GLY A 67 0.59 18.68 -1.57
N GLU A 68 1.37 17.68 -2.00
CA GLU A 68 1.20 16.98 -3.28
C GLU A 68 0.41 15.69 -3.09
N TYR A 69 -0.84 15.65 -3.56
CA TYR A 69 -1.74 14.51 -3.32
C TYR A 69 -1.87 13.53 -4.49
N SER A 70 -1.07 13.67 -5.53
CA SER A 70 -1.16 12.83 -6.75
C SER A 70 -0.90 11.33 -6.45
N GLY A 71 0.14 11.03 -5.65
CA GLY A 71 0.43 9.67 -5.20
C GLY A 71 -0.71 9.06 -4.35
N LEU A 72 -1.33 9.88 -3.51
CA LEU A 72 -2.46 9.49 -2.69
C LEU A 72 -3.69 9.12 -3.53
N PHE A 73 -4.04 9.93 -4.53
CA PHE A 73 -5.15 9.61 -5.44
C PHE A 73 -4.87 8.37 -6.30
N SER A 74 -3.60 8.13 -6.63
CA SER A 74 -3.19 6.92 -7.36
C SER A 74 -3.46 5.67 -6.52
N LEU A 75 -3.06 5.67 -5.25
CA LEU A 75 -3.36 4.57 -4.31
C LEU A 75 -4.85 4.39 -4.06
N LEU A 76 -5.60 5.49 -4.01
CA LEU A 76 -7.05 5.44 -3.90
C LEU A 76 -7.67 4.75 -5.13
N GLY A 77 -7.15 5.03 -6.32
CA GLY A 77 -7.54 4.33 -7.56
C GLY A 77 -7.19 2.83 -7.54
N GLU A 78 -6.02 2.46 -7.02
CA GLU A 78 -5.64 1.05 -6.83
C GLU A 78 -6.60 0.34 -5.87
N LEU A 79 -6.94 0.98 -4.75
CA LEU A 79 -7.92 0.44 -3.81
C LEU A 79 -9.29 0.23 -4.48
N GLN A 80 -9.77 1.22 -5.23
CA GLN A 80 -11.03 1.11 -5.98
C GLN A 80 -11.00 -0.07 -6.95
N GLN A 81 -9.91 -0.24 -7.71
CA GLN A 81 -9.76 -1.35 -8.66
C GLN A 81 -9.74 -2.71 -7.95
N ALA A 82 -9.00 -2.83 -6.84
CA ALA A 82 -8.93 -4.05 -6.06
C ALA A 82 -10.30 -4.43 -5.47
N MET A 83 -11.02 -3.46 -4.92
CA MET A 83 -12.39 -3.63 -4.43
C MET A 83 -13.35 -4.03 -5.56
N ALA A 84 -13.26 -3.38 -6.72
CA ALA A 84 -14.09 -3.69 -7.89
C ALA A 84 -13.85 -5.12 -8.41
N ALA A 85 -12.62 -5.63 -8.33
CA ALA A 85 -12.30 -7.00 -8.70
C ALA A 85 -12.99 -8.02 -7.78
N LEU A 86 -13.08 -7.74 -6.47
CA LEU A 86 -13.74 -8.63 -5.51
C LEU A 86 -15.26 -8.74 -5.76
N VAL A 87 -15.89 -7.65 -6.19
CA VAL A 87 -17.34 -7.61 -6.48
C VAL A 87 -17.68 -7.85 -7.95
N ALA A 88 -16.70 -8.22 -8.79
CA ALA A 88 -16.89 -8.38 -10.24
C ALA A 88 -17.96 -9.41 -10.62
N HIS A 89 -18.23 -10.37 -9.74
CA HIS A 89 -19.26 -11.40 -9.90
C HIS A 89 -20.69 -10.87 -9.70
N SER A 90 -20.87 -9.66 -9.15
CA SER A 90 -22.17 -9.06 -8.83
C SER A 90 -22.29 -7.68 -9.46
N PRO A 91 -23.02 -7.55 -10.59
CA PRO A 91 -23.22 -6.25 -11.25
C PRO A 91 -23.81 -5.19 -10.32
N ARG A 92 -24.75 -5.58 -9.46
CA ARG A 92 -25.36 -4.70 -8.46
C ARG A 92 -24.36 -4.20 -7.42
N ALA A 93 -23.47 -5.07 -6.92
CA ALA A 93 -22.46 -4.65 -5.94
C ALA A 93 -21.40 -3.77 -6.59
N ARG A 94 -21.03 -4.04 -7.85
CA ARG A 94 -20.13 -3.20 -8.63
C ARG A 94 -20.69 -1.81 -8.86
N GLU A 95 -21.97 -1.70 -9.22
CA GLU A 95 -22.67 -0.41 -9.38
C GLU A 95 -22.72 0.37 -8.05
N ALA A 96 -23.15 -0.29 -6.98
CA ALA A 96 -23.18 0.33 -5.65
C ALA A 96 -21.79 0.76 -5.13
N LEU A 97 -20.73 0.09 -5.56
CA LEU A 97 -19.35 0.48 -5.29
C LEU A 97 -18.95 1.71 -6.09
N SER A 98 -19.19 1.73 -7.41
CA SER A 98 -18.83 2.89 -8.24
C SER A 98 -19.59 4.15 -7.87
N ASP A 99 -20.85 4.02 -7.43
CA ASP A 99 -21.67 5.17 -7.03
C ASP A 99 -21.15 5.87 -5.77
N ARG A 100 -20.51 5.12 -4.87
CA ARG A 100 -20.03 5.62 -3.57
C ARG A 100 -18.52 5.83 -3.54
N PHE A 101 -17.79 5.21 -4.45
CA PHE A 101 -16.34 5.26 -4.52
C PHE A 101 -15.84 5.42 -5.95
N ASP A 102 -15.57 6.67 -6.32
CA ASP A 102 -14.89 7.06 -7.56
C ASP A 102 -13.67 7.93 -7.22
N ALA A 103 -12.48 7.32 -7.26
CA ALA A 103 -11.21 7.98 -6.96
C ALA A 103 -10.91 9.13 -7.95
N GLN A 104 -11.31 9.00 -9.21
CA GLN A 104 -11.08 10.04 -10.21
C GLN A 104 -11.98 11.26 -9.94
N TRP A 105 -13.23 11.02 -9.53
CA TRP A 105 -14.13 12.09 -9.13
C TRP A 105 -13.65 12.79 -7.86
N ILE A 106 -13.19 12.03 -6.85
CA ILE A 106 -12.62 12.59 -5.62
C ILE A 106 -11.40 13.48 -5.91
N ALA A 107 -10.49 13.03 -6.78
CA ALA A 107 -9.34 13.82 -7.21
C ALA A 107 -9.76 15.13 -7.90
N GLN A 108 -10.81 15.10 -8.71
CA GLN A 108 -11.37 16.30 -9.34
C GLN A 108 -11.98 17.26 -8.30
N GLN A 109 -12.70 16.75 -7.30
CA GLN A 109 -13.24 17.58 -6.22
C GLN A 109 -12.13 18.26 -5.42
N ALA A 110 -11.05 17.54 -5.12
CA ALA A 110 -9.90 18.11 -4.43
C ALA A 110 -9.22 19.21 -5.25
N ALA A 111 -9.01 18.99 -6.56
CA ALA A 111 -8.43 19.99 -7.44
C ALA A 111 -9.30 21.25 -7.61
N ALA A 112 -10.62 21.12 -7.42
CA ALA A 112 -11.57 22.23 -7.44
C ALA A 112 -11.83 22.86 -6.06
N GLU A 113 -11.07 22.47 -5.03
CA GLU A 113 -11.28 22.90 -3.62
C GLU A 113 -12.70 22.63 -3.10
N ALA A 114 -13.40 21.66 -3.70
CA ALA A 114 -14.77 21.28 -3.38
C ALA A 114 -14.84 20.06 -2.45
N LEU A 115 -13.74 19.34 -2.27
CA LEU A 115 -13.67 18.20 -1.36
C LEU A 115 -13.70 18.71 0.09
N SER A 116 -14.65 18.20 0.88
CA SER A 116 -14.73 18.51 2.31
C SER A 116 -14.18 17.38 3.19
N LEU A 117 -13.85 17.70 4.44
CA LEU A 117 -13.50 16.68 5.44
C LEU A 117 -14.64 15.68 5.67
N GLU A 118 -15.89 16.14 5.63
CA GLU A 118 -17.05 15.27 5.79
C GLU A 118 -17.16 14.25 4.65
N ASP A 119 -16.84 14.64 3.41
CA ASP A 119 -16.79 13.71 2.28
C ASP A 119 -15.76 12.61 2.50
N VAL A 120 -14.56 12.99 2.95
CA VAL A 120 -13.49 12.04 3.26
C VAL A 120 -13.89 11.11 4.42
N HIS A 121 -14.47 11.64 5.49
CA HIS A 121 -14.94 10.84 6.61
C HIS A 121 -16.02 9.82 6.19
N ARG A 122 -16.97 10.23 5.35
CA ARG A 122 -18.02 9.35 4.83
C ARG A 122 -17.44 8.24 3.96
N LEU A 123 -16.50 8.58 3.10
CA LEU A 123 -15.80 7.59 2.27
C LEU A 123 -15.03 6.58 3.13
N ILE A 124 -14.25 7.05 4.11
CA ILE A 124 -13.48 6.16 5.00
C ILE A 124 -14.42 5.19 5.72
N ALA A 125 -15.52 5.69 6.30
CA ALA A 125 -16.50 4.84 6.98
C ALA A 125 -17.08 3.79 6.03
N TYR A 126 -17.47 4.20 4.82
CA TYR A 126 -17.97 3.30 3.78
C TYR A 126 -16.96 2.20 3.43
N LEU A 127 -15.69 2.55 3.23
CA LEU A 127 -14.64 1.61 2.88
C LEU A 127 -14.40 0.59 4.00
N VAL A 128 -14.41 1.02 5.26
CA VAL A 128 -14.28 0.11 6.42
C VAL A 128 -15.42 -0.90 6.46
N ASP A 129 -16.66 -0.44 6.25
CA ASP A 129 -17.85 -1.30 6.28
C ASP A 129 -17.83 -2.34 5.15
N GLU A 130 -17.51 -1.91 3.92
CA GLU A 130 -17.42 -2.83 2.77
C GLU A 130 -16.28 -3.85 2.96
N ILE A 131 -15.09 -3.40 3.38
CA ILE A 131 -13.96 -4.31 3.64
C ILE A 131 -14.32 -5.31 4.73
N GLY A 132 -14.98 -4.84 5.80
CA GLY A 132 -15.43 -5.69 6.90
C GLY A 132 -16.40 -6.77 6.43
N GLY A 133 -17.29 -6.45 5.49
CA GLY A 133 -18.24 -7.40 4.90
C GLY A 133 -17.60 -8.53 4.11
N TRP A 134 -16.33 -8.40 3.68
CA TRP A 134 -15.62 -9.43 2.92
C TRP A 134 -14.62 -10.24 3.74
N GLN A 135 -14.35 -9.85 4.99
CA GLN A 135 -13.41 -10.58 5.83
C GLN A 135 -13.94 -11.97 6.15
N ALA A 136 -13.02 -12.93 6.24
CA ALA A 136 -13.39 -14.27 6.69
C ALA A 136 -13.56 -14.28 8.22
N PRO A 137 -14.38 -15.18 8.78
CA PRO A 137 -14.68 -15.21 10.22
C PRO A 137 -13.47 -15.27 11.15
N VAL A 138 -12.34 -15.83 10.67
CA VAL A 138 -11.09 -15.90 11.43
C VAL A 138 -10.44 -14.53 11.67
N ASP A 139 -10.77 -13.52 10.88
CA ASP A 139 -10.24 -12.15 11.00
C ASP A 139 -11.23 -11.18 11.66
N ASP A 140 -12.40 -11.65 12.09
CA ASP A 140 -13.48 -10.81 12.59
C ASP A 140 -13.07 -9.95 13.80
N ASP A 141 -12.27 -10.50 14.71
CA ASP A 141 -11.77 -9.76 15.88
C ASP A 141 -10.81 -8.64 15.49
N ASP A 142 -9.84 -8.93 14.62
CA ASP A 142 -8.89 -7.96 14.07
C ASP A 142 -9.62 -6.87 13.27
N MET A 143 -10.62 -7.26 12.47
CA MET A 143 -11.44 -6.34 11.69
C MET A 143 -12.28 -5.42 12.61
N ARG A 144 -12.90 -5.96 13.66
CA ARG A 144 -13.65 -5.16 14.64
C ARG A 144 -12.76 -4.15 15.36
N ALA A 145 -11.55 -4.57 15.75
CA ALA A 145 -10.60 -3.69 16.41
C ALA A 145 -10.18 -2.53 15.49
N TRP A 146 -9.86 -2.83 14.24
CA TRP A 146 -9.52 -1.81 13.25
C TRP A 146 -10.68 -0.87 12.95
N ALA A 147 -11.90 -1.40 12.73
CA ALA A 147 -13.08 -0.57 12.49
C ALA A 147 -13.35 0.37 13.68
N ALA A 148 -13.28 -0.13 14.90
CA ALA A 148 -13.45 0.69 16.11
C ALA A 148 -12.39 1.79 16.21
N GLN A 149 -11.13 1.49 15.88
CA GLN A 149 -10.05 2.48 15.83
C GLN A 149 -10.34 3.57 14.80
N VAL A 150 -10.72 3.19 13.58
CA VAL A 150 -11.01 4.14 12.49
C VAL A 150 -12.22 5.01 12.84
N HIS A 151 -13.32 4.42 13.32
CA HIS A 151 -14.49 5.21 13.73
C HIS A 151 -14.19 6.15 14.90
N GLY A 152 -13.35 5.72 15.86
CA GLY A 152 -12.86 6.58 16.94
C GLY A 152 -12.05 7.76 16.41
N LEU A 153 -11.15 7.49 15.46
CA LEU A 153 -10.38 8.53 14.77
C LEU A 153 -11.28 9.54 14.07
N LEU A 154 -12.22 9.08 13.24
CA LEU A 154 -13.19 9.93 12.52
C LEU A 154 -14.05 10.78 13.46
N ALA A 155 -14.38 10.27 14.64
CA ALA A 155 -15.11 11.02 15.66
C ALA A 155 -14.25 12.10 16.30
N SER A 156 -12.97 11.80 16.58
CA SER A 156 -12.03 12.72 17.22
C SER A 156 -11.45 13.78 16.27
N SER A 157 -11.49 13.56 14.96
CA SER A 157 -10.91 14.43 13.94
C SER A 157 -11.88 15.47 13.35
N ARG A 158 -13.12 15.56 13.85
CA ARG A 158 -14.17 16.42 13.27
C ARG A 158 -13.81 17.91 13.18
N ASP A 159 -12.97 18.37 14.10
CA ASP A 159 -12.55 19.77 14.19
C ASP A 159 -11.21 20.04 13.49
N LEU A 160 -10.60 19.03 12.85
CA LEU A 160 -9.37 19.22 12.08
C LEU A 160 -9.66 19.88 10.73
N GLY A 161 -8.66 20.58 10.18
CA GLY A 161 -8.68 20.98 8.77
C GLY A 161 -8.48 19.76 7.86
N LEU A 162 -9.02 19.81 6.65
CA LEU A 162 -8.91 18.72 5.66
C LEU A 162 -7.45 18.35 5.39
N GLU A 163 -6.58 19.33 5.14
CA GLU A 163 -5.15 19.10 4.88
C GLU A 163 -4.47 18.40 6.05
N ALA A 164 -4.70 18.89 7.27
CA ALA A 164 -4.15 18.28 8.49
C ALA A 164 -4.63 16.83 8.67
N PHE A 165 -5.92 16.57 8.38
CA PHE A 165 -6.46 15.22 8.42
C PHE A 165 -5.79 14.31 7.39
N ILE A 166 -5.63 14.78 6.15
CA ILE A 166 -4.98 14.01 5.07
C ILE A 166 -3.56 13.63 5.48
N SER A 167 -2.76 14.61 5.92
CA SER A 167 -1.35 14.39 6.25
C SER A 167 -1.13 13.50 7.47
N LEU A 168 -2.02 13.57 8.47
CA LEU A 168 -1.86 12.80 9.70
C LEU A 168 -2.41 11.37 9.61
N HIS A 169 -3.42 11.13 8.77
CA HIS A 169 -4.23 9.92 8.89
C HIS A 169 -4.45 9.14 7.60
N LEU A 170 -4.49 9.81 6.44
CA LEU A 170 -5.02 9.18 5.23
C LEU A 170 -4.04 8.15 4.62
N VAL A 171 -2.73 8.41 4.68
CA VAL A 171 -1.71 7.46 4.21
C VAL A 171 -1.76 6.16 5.01
N GLY A 172 -1.73 6.26 6.35
CA GLY A 172 -1.80 5.09 7.23
C GLY A 172 -3.12 4.33 7.12
N PHE A 173 -4.22 5.03 6.87
CA PHE A 173 -5.50 4.39 6.57
C PHE A 173 -5.45 3.59 5.26
N LEU A 174 -4.98 4.20 4.15
CA LEU A 174 -4.92 3.54 2.85
C LEU A 174 -4.00 2.31 2.86
N GLN A 175 -2.86 2.40 3.56
CA GLN A 175 -1.96 1.26 3.74
C GLN A 175 -2.69 0.07 4.37
N GLN A 176 -3.43 0.29 5.47
CA GLN A 176 -4.18 -0.78 6.15
C GLN A 176 -5.36 -1.28 5.31
N ALA A 177 -6.06 -0.39 4.60
CA ALA A 177 -7.17 -0.77 3.72
C ALA A 177 -6.69 -1.68 2.58
N LEU A 178 -5.59 -1.31 1.90
CA LEU A 178 -4.99 -2.11 0.82
C LEU A 178 -4.49 -3.47 1.32
N GLU A 179 -3.84 -3.53 2.49
CA GLU A 179 -3.43 -4.80 3.09
C GLU A 179 -4.63 -5.72 3.33
N ARG A 180 -5.71 -5.17 3.90
CA ARG A 180 -6.93 -5.93 4.21
C ARG A 180 -7.62 -6.45 2.95
N VAL A 181 -7.77 -5.62 1.93
CA VAL A 181 -8.31 -6.04 0.62
C VAL A 181 -7.40 -7.08 -0.03
N GLY A 182 -6.08 -6.92 0.06
CA GLY A 182 -5.09 -7.88 -0.44
C GLY A 182 -5.23 -9.27 0.22
N ARG A 183 -5.44 -9.33 1.54
CA ARG A 183 -5.69 -10.59 2.26
C ARG A 183 -6.97 -11.28 1.76
N VAL A 184 -8.04 -10.53 1.54
CA VAL A 184 -9.28 -11.06 0.97
C VAL A 184 -9.02 -11.64 -0.43
N TYR A 185 -8.34 -10.89 -1.30
CA TYR A 185 -8.01 -11.32 -2.65
C TYR A 185 -7.17 -12.61 -2.69
N GLN A 186 -6.13 -12.69 -1.85
CA GLN A 186 -5.30 -13.89 -1.72
C GLN A 186 -6.12 -15.12 -1.30
N ARG A 187 -7.06 -14.97 -0.37
CA ARG A 187 -7.94 -16.07 0.05
C ARG A 187 -8.89 -16.49 -1.07
N VAL A 188 -9.49 -15.54 -1.78
CA VAL A 188 -10.35 -15.83 -2.94
C VAL A 188 -9.58 -16.64 -3.98
N ASN A 189 -8.36 -16.23 -4.32
CA ASN A 189 -7.51 -16.97 -5.25
C ASN A 189 -7.12 -18.36 -4.73
N ALA A 190 -6.78 -18.48 -3.44
CA ALA A 190 -6.49 -19.78 -2.83
C ALA A 190 -7.70 -20.73 -2.87
N MET A 191 -8.91 -20.20 -2.70
CA MET A 191 -10.14 -20.99 -2.83
C MET A 191 -10.39 -21.40 -4.30
N ALA A 192 -10.20 -20.50 -5.26
CA ALA A 192 -10.34 -20.81 -6.68
C ALA A 192 -9.38 -21.94 -7.11
N LEU A 193 -8.11 -21.88 -6.70
CA LEU A 193 -7.11 -22.91 -6.97
C LEU A 193 -7.45 -24.28 -6.37
N ARG A 194 -8.17 -24.33 -5.23
CA ARG A 194 -8.62 -25.58 -4.59
C ARG A 194 -9.86 -26.19 -5.26
N THR A 195 -10.57 -25.41 -6.07
CA THR A 195 -11.83 -25.84 -6.70
C THR A 195 -11.61 -26.36 -8.12
N ASP A 196 -10.38 -26.30 -8.65
CA ASP A 196 -10.03 -26.78 -9.98
C ASP A 196 -9.83 -28.33 -9.99
N PRO A 197 -10.73 -29.13 -10.60
CA PRO A 197 -10.66 -30.60 -10.57
C PRO A 197 -9.55 -31.19 -11.45
N ALA A 198 -8.71 -30.37 -12.10
CA ALA A 198 -7.64 -30.80 -12.99
C ALA A 198 -6.23 -30.81 -12.36
N ALA A 199 -6.10 -30.66 -11.03
CA ALA A 199 -4.83 -30.87 -10.37
C ALA A 199 -4.51 -32.38 -10.29
N PRO A 200 -3.37 -32.86 -10.83
CA PRO A 200 -3.01 -34.27 -10.71
C PRO A 200 -2.80 -34.59 -9.22
N THR A 201 -3.61 -35.53 -8.70
CA THR A 201 -3.35 -36.21 -7.44
C THR A 201 -1.96 -36.81 -7.49
N ALA A 202 -1.00 -36.20 -6.79
CA ALA A 202 0.28 -36.81 -6.50
C ALA A 202 0.04 -38.01 -5.59
N ALA A 203 0.28 -39.21 -6.14
CA ALA A 203 0.39 -40.47 -5.43
C ALA A 203 1.83 -40.69 -4.95
#